data_AF-A0A923E5A8-F1
#
_entry.id   AF-A0A923E5A8-F1
#
_cell.length_a   1.000
_cell.length_b   1.000
_cell.length_c   1.000
_cell.angle_alpha   90.00
_cell.angle_beta   90.00
_cell.angle_gamma   90.00
#
_symmetry.space_group_name_H-M   'P 1'
#
loop_
_entity.id
_entity.type
_entity.pdbx_description
1 polymer ?
#
loop_
_entity_poly.entity_id
_entity_poly.type
_entity_poly.pdbx_seq_one_letter_code
_entity_poly.pdbx_strand_id
1 'polypeptide(L)'
;MTTSTKPGADRPRDLGDGEAVRKRMLAVIARLSGRSPSAVAGRAQLRSAIAKEPGSDPAIWAYTLEEGPERLLGDEPTRGECAVHLALTLWALHQGSHPTPMHLVTRRASTIGGSVRRLAVAAGAEHPEEHSSYKRLCAMIAAPTFAALSVHARGLVALLSSSDIPMDYGRFAADLYEWQDPERRSRVVRQWGRDFARTPHDDEPESD
;
A
#
# COMPACT_ATOMS: atom_id res chain seq x y z
N MET A 1 0.45 -9.25 -52.09
CA MET A 1 -0.70 -8.91 -51.23
C MET A 1 -0.20 -8.77 -49.80
N THR A 2 -0.07 -7.53 -49.36
CA THR A 2 0.17 -7.13 -47.97
C THR A 2 -1.11 -7.25 -47.18
N THR A 3 -1.11 -8.01 -46.10
CA THR A 3 -2.00 -7.76 -44.96
C THR A 3 -1.22 -7.99 -43.67
N SER A 4 -0.61 -6.88 -43.24
CA SER A 4 -0.25 -6.62 -41.86
C SER A 4 -1.53 -6.57 -41.03
N THR A 5 -1.62 -7.38 -39.98
CA THR A 5 -2.59 -7.15 -38.90
C THR A 5 -1.95 -7.51 -37.57
N LYS A 6 -1.47 -6.48 -36.88
CA LYS A 6 -1.50 -6.44 -35.41
C LYS A 6 -2.83 -5.78 -35.01
N PRO A 7 -3.56 -6.35 -34.05
CA PRO A 7 -4.24 -5.56 -33.05
C PRO A 7 -3.45 -5.72 -31.75
N GLY A 8 -2.92 -4.62 -31.22
CA GLY A 8 -2.51 -4.61 -29.82
C GLY A 8 -3.72 -4.99 -28.97
N ALA A 9 -3.58 -6.03 -28.14
CA ALA A 9 -4.58 -6.38 -27.15
C ALA A 9 -4.85 -5.13 -26.31
N ASP A 10 -6.07 -4.62 -26.38
CA ASP A 10 -6.56 -3.51 -25.58
C ASP A 10 -6.55 -4.00 -24.12
N ARG A 11 -5.43 -3.79 -23.42
CA ARG A 11 -5.35 -4.13 -22.00
C ARG A 11 -6.42 -3.28 -21.30
N PRO A 12 -7.25 -3.87 -20.44
CA PRO A 12 -8.15 -3.10 -19.59
C PRO A 12 -7.34 -1.96 -18.94
N ARG A 13 -7.77 -0.73 -19.19
CA ARG A 13 -7.18 0.45 -18.56
C ARG A 13 -7.70 0.49 -17.13
N ASP A 14 -6.98 -0.21 -16.27
CA ASP A 14 -6.83 0.08 -14.84
C ASP A 14 -6.40 1.56 -14.65
N LEU A 15 -6.28 2.07 -13.41
CA LEU A 15 -5.76 3.40 -13.04
C LEU A 15 -4.50 3.85 -13.81
N GLY A 16 -3.80 2.93 -14.46
CA GLY A 16 -2.93 3.19 -15.61
C GLY A 16 -1.45 3.14 -15.22
N ASP A 17 -1.13 3.66 -14.03
CA ASP A 17 0.17 3.55 -13.40
C ASP A 17 0.08 3.68 -11.86
N GLY A 18 1.18 3.37 -11.17
CA GLY A 18 1.25 3.51 -9.72
C GLY A 18 1.07 4.94 -9.19
N GLU A 19 1.31 5.99 -9.98
CA GLU A 19 1.11 7.37 -9.51
C GLU A 19 -0.38 7.74 -9.45
N ALA A 20 -1.17 7.27 -10.40
CA ALA A 20 -2.63 7.40 -10.33
C ALA A 20 -3.21 6.68 -9.10
N VAL A 21 -2.70 5.48 -8.81
CA VAL A 21 -3.05 4.72 -7.58
C VAL A 21 -2.66 5.50 -6.32
N ARG A 22 -1.45 6.06 -6.28
CA ARG A 22 -0.98 6.90 -5.15
C ARG A 22 -1.86 8.12 -4.97
N LYS A 23 -2.16 8.87 -6.03
CA LYS A 23 -3.01 10.06 -5.97
C LYS A 23 -4.40 9.73 -5.41
N ARG A 24 -5.00 8.64 -5.88
CA ARG A 24 -6.28 8.16 -5.38
C ARG A 24 -6.21 7.81 -3.88
N MET A 25 -5.17 7.07 -3.49
CA MET A 25 -4.93 6.71 -2.09
C MET A 25 -4.84 7.95 -1.18
N LEU A 26 -4.09 8.96 -1.59
CA LEU A 26 -3.92 10.21 -0.86
C LEU A 26 -5.23 11.00 -0.76
N ALA A 27 -6.04 11.04 -1.82
CA ALA A 27 -7.33 11.72 -1.80
C ALA A 27 -8.30 11.08 -0.79
N VAL A 28 -8.35 9.75 -0.73
CA VAL A 28 -9.19 9.03 0.25
C VAL A 28 -8.67 9.21 1.67
N ILE A 29 -7.35 9.11 1.90
CA ILE A 29 -6.77 9.41 3.22
C ILE A 29 -7.15 10.83 3.64
N ALA A 30 -6.93 11.84 2.80
CA ALA A 30 -7.27 13.23 3.13
C ALA A 30 -8.75 13.39 3.54
N ARG A 31 -9.67 12.75 2.82
CA ARG A 31 -11.10 12.73 3.17
C ARG A 31 -11.38 12.07 4.53
N LEU A 32 -10.60 11.07 4.91
CA LEU A 32 -10.83 10.23 6.08
C LEU A 32 -9.84 10.48 7.24
N SER A 33 -8.93 11.45 7.18
CA SER A 33 -7.93 11.73 8.23
C SER A 33 -8.50 12.44 9.47
N GLY A 34 -9.65 13.10 9.34
CA GLY A 34 -10.27 13.87 10.43
C GLY A 34 -10.98 13.05 11.51
N ARG A 35 -11.53 13.76 12.50
CA ARG A 35 -12.37 13.19 13.58
C ARG A 35 -13.87 13.39 13.36
N SER A 36 -14.30 13.83 12.18
CA SER A 36 -15.72 13.93 11.88
C SER A 36 -16.38 12.55 12.00
N PRO A 37 -17.67 12.47 12.39
CA PRO A 37 -18.37 11.19 12.48
C PRO A 37 -18.29 10.36 11.20
N SER A 38 -18.36 11.01 10.02
CA SER A 38 -18.21 10.36 8.72
C SER A 38 -16.82 9.79 8.47
N ALA A 39 -15.76 10.52 8.85
CA ALA A 39 -14.39 10.03 8.72
C ALA A 39 -14.13 8.84 9.65
N VAL A 40 -14.60 8.91 10.90
CA VAL A 40 -14.49 7.83 11.88
C VAL A 40 -15.24 6.58 11.41
N ALA A 41 -16.48 6.75 10.93
CA ALA A 41 -17.29 5.67 10.39
C ALA A 41 -16.64 5.03 9.15
N GLY A 42 -16.15 5.85 8.21
CA GLY A 42 -15.44 5.38 7.02
C GLY A 42 -14.21 4.54 7.35
N ARG A 43 -13.38 4.98 8.31
CA ARG A 43 -12.23 4.17 8.78
C ARG A 43 -12.69 2.87 9.46
N ALA A 44 -13.79 2.89 10.21
CA ALA A 44 -14.31 1.68 10.83
C ALA A 44 -14.81 0.66 9.80
N GLN A 45 -15.49 1.12 8.74
CA GLN A 45 -15.92 0.29 7.61
C GLN A 45 -14.72 -0.30 6.86
N LEU A 46 -13.69 0.50 6.58
CA LEU A 46 -12.46 0.00 5.96
C LEU A 46 -11.79 -1.09 6.83
N ARG A 47 -11.73 -0.91 8.15
CA ARG A 47 -11.18 -1.94 9.04
C ARG A 47 -11.95 -3.25 8.99
N SER A 48 -13.27 -3.21 8.91
CA SER A 48 -14.08 -4.44 8.87
C SER A 48 -13.92 -5.23 7.56
N ALA A 49 -13.40 -4.59 6.51
CA ALA A 49 -13.18 -5.19 5.19
C ALA A 49 -11.78 -5.79 4.97
N ILE A 50 -10.90 -5.78 5.98
CA ILE A 50 -9.48 -6.15 5.82
C ILE A 50 -9.21 -7.56 5.26
N ALA A 51 -10.11 -8.51 5.52
CA ALA A 51 -10.01 -9.90 5.05
C ALA A 51 -11.04 -10.21 3.94
N LYS A 52 -11.77 -9.21 3.48
CA LYS A 52 -12.77 -9.34 2.43
C LYS A 52 -12.15 -9.09 1.07
N GLU A 53 -12.75 -9.68 0.06
CA GLU A 53 -12.38 -9.47 -1.34
C GLU A 53 -12.69 -8.03 -1.78
N PRO A 54 -11.84 -7.39 -2.61
CA PRO A 54 -12.17 -6.11 -3.23
C PRO A 54 -13.53 -6.20 -3.95
N GLY A 55 -14.37 -5.17 -3.81
CA GLY A 55 -15.71 -5.16 -4.40
C GLY A 55 -16.79 -5.97 -3.67
N SER A 56 -16.45 -6.78 -2.66
CA SER A 56 -17.48 -7.56 -1.92
C SER A 56 -18.24 -6.80 -0.84
N ASP A 57 -17.76 -5.62 -0.40
CA ASP A 57 -18.37 -4.85 0.70
C ASP A 57 -18.89 -3.48 0.23
N PRO A 58 -20.22 -3.30 0.11
CA PRO A 58 -20.84 -2.06 -0.34
C PRO A 58 -20.52 -0.84 0.53
N ALA A 59 -20.17 -1.05 1.81
CA ALA A 59 -19.89 0.06 2.72
C ALA A 59 -18.62 0.84 2.37
N ILE A 60 -17.74 0.27 1.52
CA ILE A 60 -16.44 0.86 1.18
C ILE A 60 -16.22 1.10 -0.31
N TRP A 61 -17.20 0.76 -1.17
CA TRP A 61 -17.07 0.91 -2.64
C TRP A 61 -16.67 2.32 -3.07
N ALA A 62 -17.25 3.35 -2.43
CA ALA A 62 -16.94 4.74 -2.69
C ALA A 62 -15.47 5.13 -2.41
N TYR A 63 -14.71 4.26 -1.77
CA TYR A 63 -13.29 4.46 -1.46
C TYR A 63 -12.39 3.54 -2.30
N THR A 64 -12.80 2.30 -2.52
CA THR A 64 -11.93 1.24 -3.07
C THR A 64 -12.11 0.95 -4.56
N LEU A 65 -13.31 1.14 -5.14
CA LEU A 65 -13.61 0.72 -6.52
C LEU A 65 -13.25 1.73 -7.58
N GLU A 66 -12.74 1.28 -8.71
CA GLU A 66 -12.43 2.11 -9.87
C GLU A 66 -13.68 2.64 -10.57
N GLU A 67 -13.62 3.89 -10.99
CA GLU A 67 -14.65 4.48 -11.85
C GLU A 67 -14.20 4.31 -13.29
N GLY A 68 -15.04 3.66 -14.10
CA GLY A 68 -14.72 3.45 -15.50
C GLY A 68 -15.82 2.71 -16.26
N PRO A 69 -15.78 2.74 -17.59
CA PRO A 69 -16.64 1.88 -18.41
C PRO A 69 -16.41 0.40 -18.09
N GLU A 70 -17.48 -0.37 -17.96
CA GLU A 70 -17.46 -1.81 -17.62
C GLU A 70 -16.49 -2.63 -18.49
N ARG A 71 -16.42 -2.33 -19.80
CA ARG A 71 -15.47 -2.96 -20.74
C ARG A 71 -13.99 -2.84 -20.35
N LEU A 72 -13.64 -1.88 -19.48
CA LEU A 72 -12.28 -1.63 -19.01
C LEU A 72 -12.02 -2.22 -17.62
N LEU A 73 -13.05 -2.51 -16.84
CA LEU A 73 -12.92 -3.07 -15.49
C LEU A 73 -12.98 -4.60 -15.52
N GLY A 74 -13.85 -5.17 -16.36
CA GLY A 74 -14.09 -6.62 -16.39
C GLY A 74 -14.84 -7.12 -15.17
N ASP A 75 -14.91 -8.46 -15.04
CA ASP A 75 -15.68 -9.14 -13.97
C ASP A 75 -14.87 -9.35 -12.68
N GLU A 76 -13.55 -9.33 -12.78
CA GLU A 76 -12.61 -9.54 -11.67
C GLU A 76 -12.03 -8.20 -11.19
N PRO A 77 -11.71 -8.05 -9.90
CA PRO A 77 -11.12 -6.81 -9.40
C PRO A 77 -9.85 -6.41 -10.16
N THR A 78 -9.72 -5.13 -10.49
CA THR A 78 -8.52 -4.63 -11.17
C THR A 78 -7.31 -4.68 -10.22
N ARG A 79 -6.09 -4.53 -10.76
CA ARG A 79 -4.89 -4.47 -9.94
C ARG A 79 -4.90 -3.22 -9.06
N GLY A 80 -5.41 -2.10 -9.58
CA GLY A 80 -5.56 -0.86 -8.84
C GLY A 80 -6.59 -0.99 -7.71
N GLU A 81 -7.73 -1.62 -7.95
CA GLU A 81 -8.71 -1.95 -6.91
C GLU A 81 -8.12 -2.85 -5.82
N CYS A 82 -7.37 -3.89 -6.20
CA CYS A 82 -6.67 -4.76 -5.26
C CYS A 82 -5.65 -3.98 -4.40
N ALA A 83 -4.85 -3.12 -5.02
CA ALA A 83 -3.84 -2.32 -4.35
C ALA A 83 -4.44 -1.28 -3.40
N VAL A 84 -5.45 -0.55 -3.86
CA VAL A 84 -6.16 0.48 -3.08
C VAL A 84 -6.91 -0.16 -1.92
N HIS A 85 -7.62 -1.28 -2.14
CA HIS A 85 -8.32 -2.00 -1.09
C HIS A 85 -7.37 -2.47 0.01
N LEU A 86 -6.28 -3.16 -0.34
CA LEU A 86 -5.32 -3.63 0.65
C LEU A 86 -4.68 -2.45 1.41
N ALA A 87 -4.24 -1.41 0.71
CA ALA A 87 -3.58 -0.27 1.33
C ALA A 87 -4.53 0.53 2.24
N LEU A 88 -5.77 0.80 1.83
CA LEU A 88 -6.76 1.53 2.63
C LEU A 88 -7.20 0.78 3.87
N THR A 89 -7.46 -0.52 3.75
CA THR A 89 -7.87 -1.34 4.90
C THR A 89 -6.74 -1.46 5.93
N LEU A 90 -5.49 -1.60 5.48
CA LEU A 90 -4.31 -1.59 6.35
C LEU A 90 -4.05 -0.21 6.97
N TRP A 91 -4.23 0.87 6.22
CA TRP A 91 -4.12 2.23 6.76
C TRP A 91 -5.19 2.47 7.83
N ALA A 92 -6.44 2.12 7.58
CA ALA A 92 -7.52 2.32 8.53
C ALA A 92 -7.34 1.49 9.81
N LEU A 93 -6.72 0.30 9.71
CA LEU A 93 -6.28 -0.51 10.83
C LEU A 93 -5.18 0.20 11.61
N HIS A 94 -4.12 0.64 10.93
CA HIS A 94 -2.97 1.28 11.54
C HIS A 94 -3.33 2.61 12.22
N GLN A 95 -4.13 3.45 11.55
CA GLN A 95 -4.59 4.72 12.09
C GLN A 95 -5.46 4.54 13.35
N GLY A 96 -6.22 3.44 13.43
CA GLY A 96 -6.94 3.00 14.63
C GLY A 96 -7.55 4.14 15.45
N SER A 97 -7.17 4.17 16.73
CA SER A 97 -7.42 5.26 17.67
C SER A 97 -6.21 6.17 17.88
N HIS A 98 -5.11 5.97 17.14
CA HIS A 98 -3.89 6.76 17.26
C HIS A 98 -4.18 8.26 17.11
N PRO A 99 -3.68 9.11 18.03
CA PRO A 99 -3.96 10.53 17.99
C PRO A 99 -3.16 11.25 16.89
N THR A 100 -2.00 10.68 16.51
CA THR A 100 -1.14 11.17 15.44
C THR A 100 -1.43 10.45 14.13
N PRO A 101 -1.20 11.10 12.97
CA PRO A 101 -1.33 10.44 11.67
C PRO A 101 -0.35 9.28 11.51
N MET A 102 -0.86 8.09 11.18
CA MET A 102 -0.04 6.91 10.85
C MET A 102 0.32 6.83 9.37
N HIS A 103 -0.29 7.70 8.55
CA HIS A 103 0.21 7.96 7.21
C HIS A 103 1.35 8.99 7.27
N LEU A 104 2.49 8.60 6.71
CA LEU A 104 3.65 9.48 6.60
C LEU A 104 3.60 10.32 5.32
N VAL A 105 3.79 11.62 5.48
CA VAL A 105 4.07 12.56 4.40
C VAL A 105 5.54 12.96 4.51
N THR A 106 6.34 12.68 3.48
CA THR A 106 7.76 13.04 3.42
C THR A 106 8.09 13.68 2.07
N ARG A 107 9.15 14.50 2.03
CA ARG A 107 9.70 15.06 0.77
C ARG A 107 9.98 13.98 -0.26
N ARG A 108 10.49 12.84 0.23
CA ARG A 108 10.73 11.64 -0.56
C ARG A 108 9.87 10.51 -0.05
N ALA A 109 9.01 9.99 -0.91
CA ALA A 109 8.21 8.80 -0.63
C ALA A 109 9.10 7.64 -0.16
N SER A 110 8.88 7.17 1.06
CA SER A 110 9.63 6.07 1.68
C SER A 110 8.81 4.80 1.56
N THR A 111 9.40 3.72 1.07
CA THR A 111 8.69 2.44 0.96
C THR A 111 8.55 1.76 2.31
N ILE A 112 7.78 0.67 2.34
CA ILE A 112 7.62 -0.18 3.53
C ILE A 112 8.94 -0.66 4.11
N GLY A 113 9.99 -0.84 3.29
CA GLY A 113 11.33 -1.17 3.76
C GLY A 113 11.93 -0.11 4.68
N GLY A 114 11.72 1.18 4.38
CA GLY A 114 12.15 2.29 5.24
C GLY A 114 11.42 2.29 6.58
N SER A 115 10.09 2.06 6.59
CA SER A 115 9.33 1.90 7.84
C SER A 115 9.82 0.72 8.68
N VAL A 116 10.17 -0.41 8.05
CA VAL A 116 10.72 -1.59 8.76
C VAL A 116 12.10 -1.29 9.35
N ARG A 117 12.94 -0.52 8.65
CA ARG A 117 14.22 -0.06 9.16
C ARG A 117 14.05 0.84 10.37
N ARG A 118 13.14 1.83 10.30
CA ARG A 118 12.81 2.71 11.44
C ARG A 118 12.32 1.90 12.64
N LEU A 119 11.47 0.90 12.42
CA LEU A 119 11.00 0.02 13.49
C LEU A 119 12.17 -0.71 14.18
N ALA A 120 13.08 -1.30 13.41
CA ALA A 120 14.24 -2.01 13.99
C ALA A 120 15.17 -1.06 14.76
N VAL A 121 15.43 0.14 14.23
CA VAL A 121 16.26 1.15 14.89
C VAL A 121 15.60 1.69 16.17
N ALA A 122 14.29 1.98 16.12
CA ALA A 122 13.53 2.42 17.29
C ALA A 122 13.49 1.36 18.40
N ALA A 123 13.55 0.08 18.03
CA ALA A 123 13.68 -1.04 18.96
C ALA A 123 15.12 -1.25 19.50
N GLY A 124 16.08 -0.40 19.12
CA GLY A 124 17.47 -0.47 19.59
C GLY A 124 18.29 -1.59 18.95
N ALA A 125 17.88 -2.10 17.78
CA ALA A 125 18.64 -3.15 17.10
C ALA A 125 19.98 -2.61 16.55
N GLU A 126 21.10 -3.18 17.01
CA GLU A 126 22.43 -2.90 16.47
C GLU A 126 22.56 -3.36 15.01
N HIS A 127 21.95 -4.51 14.69
CA HIS A 127 21.88 -5.11 13.37
C HIS A 127 20.41 -5.21 12.91
N PRO A 128 19.87 -4.20 12.20
CA PRO A 128 18.47 -4.16 11.78
C PRO A 128 18.01 -5.39 10.97
N GLU A 129 18.91 -6.01 10.22
CA GLU A 129 18.68 -7.23 9.42
C GLU A 129 18.46 -8.49 10.28
N GLU A 130 18.88 -8.48 11.54
CA GLU A 130 18.64 -9.60 12.46
C GLU A 130 17.29 -9.48 13.18
N HIS A 131 16.72 -8.27 13.19
CA HIS A 131 15.46 -7.97 13.85
C HIS A 131 14.28 -8.73 13.20
N SER A 132 13.29 -9.11 14.02
CA SER A 132 12.14 -9.91 13.57
C SER A 132 11.31 -9.24 12.47
N SER A 133 11.28 -7.91 12.44
CA SER A 133 10.60 -7.14 11.40
C SER A 133 11.22 -7.33 10.02
N TYR A 134 12.55 -7.48 9.92
CA TYR A 134 13.24 -7.78 8.66
C TYR A 134 12.85 -9.15 8.12
N LYS A 135 12.83 -10.18 8.98
CA LYS A 135 12.38 -11.53 8.59
C LYS A 135 10.96 -11.52 8.02
N ARG A 136 10.08 -10.69 8.58
CA ARG A 136 8.70 -10.53 8.11
C ARG A 136 8.62 -9.77 6.78
N LEU A 137 9.48 -8.77 6.57
CA LEU A 137 9.65 -8.12 5.27
C LEU A 137 10.13 -9.12 4.20
N CYS A 138 11.12 -9.96 4.52
CA CYS A 138 11.60 -11.01 3.62
C CYS A 138 10.49 -12.01 3.25
N ALA A 139 9.67 -12.42 4.22
CA ALA A 139 8.53 -13.29 3.95
C ALA A 139 7.49 -12.61 3.02
N MET A 140 7.23 -11.31 3.22
CA MET A 140 6.36 -10.53 2.32
C MET A 140 6.93 -10.44 0.89
N ILE A 141 8.24 -10.24 0.76
CA ILE A 141 8.94 -10.20 -0.54
C ILE A 141 8.88 -11.55 -1.26
N ALA A 142 9.04 -12.64 -0.51
CA ALA A 142 9.03 -14.01 -1.05
C ALA A 142 7.63 -14.55 -1.35
N ALA A 143 6.57 -13.79 -1.04
CA ALA A 143 5.20 -14.22 -1.24
C ALA A 143 4.94 -14.55 -2.74
N PRO A 144 4.41 -15.74 -3.06
CA PRO A 144 4.18 -16.14 -4.45
C PRO A 144 2.96 -15.45 -5.06
N THR A 145 2.02 -15.00 -4.23
CA THR A 145 0.73 -14.44 -4.65
C THR A 145 0.42 -13.15 -3.89
N PHE A 146 -0.45 -12.32 -4.45
CA PHE A 146 -0.92 -11.11 -3.79
C PHE A 146 -1.66 -11.42 -2.48
N ALA A 147 -2.46 -12.49 -2.44
CA ALA A 147 -3.11 -12.94 -1.21
C ALA A 147 -2.12 -13.30 -0.09
N ALA A 148 -1.05 -14.04 -0.41
CA ALA A 148 0.01 -14.35 0.55
C ALA A 148 0.76 -13.09 1.01
N LEU A 149 1.03 -12.16 0.09
CA LEU A 149 1.63 -10.87 0.41
C LEU A 149 0.77 -10.07 1.39
N SER A 150 -0.56 -10.03 1.17
CA SER A 150 -1.52 -9.34 2.06
C SER A 150 -1.48 -9.85 3.50
N VAL A 151 -1.29 -11.15 3.69
CA VAL A 151 -1.16 -11.75 5.04
C VAL A 151 0.10 -11.26 5.74
N HIS A 152 1.24 -11.26 5.04
CA HIS A 152 2.50 -10.77 5.60
C HIS A 152 2.46 -9.27 5.87
N ALA A 153 1.91 -8.49 4.93
CA ALA A 153 1.73 -7.05 5.06
C ALA A 153 0.88 -6.68 6.28
N ARG A 154 -0.22 -7.40 6.53
CA ARG A 154 -1.06 -7.20 7.72
C ARG A 154 -0.28 -7.41 9.01
N GLY A 155 0.49 -8.48 9.10
CA GLY A 155 1.31 -8.73 10.28
C GLY A 155 2.41 -7.69 10.48
N LEU A 156 2.97 -7.15 9.39
CA LEU A 156 3.98 -6.10 9.46
C LEU A 156 3.38 -4.76 9.91
N VAL A 157 2.21 -4.39 9.37
CA VAL A 157 1.48 -3.18 9.78
C VAL A 157 1.04 -3.26 11.25
N ALA A 158 0.68 -4.44 11.75
CA ALA A 158 0.41 -4.62 13.18
C ALA A 158 1.63 -4.31 14.06
N LEU A 159 2.84 -4.72 13.64
CA LEU A 159 4.08 -4.38 14.35
C LEU A 159 4.36 -2.88 14.31
N LEU A 160 4.20 -2.24 13.15
CA LEU A 160 4.36 -0.79 13.01
C LEU A 160 3.39 -0.02 13.92
N SER A 161 2.13 -0.45 13.97
CA SER A 161 1.08 0.14 14.80
C SER A 161 1.36 0.01 16.30
N SER A 162 1.89 -1.15 16.74
CA SER A 162 2.27 -1.35 18.15
C SER A 162 3.46 -0.52 18.61
N SER A 163 4.22 0.06 17.68
CA SER A 163 5.42 0.85 17.95
C SER A 163 5.27 2.30 17.46
N ASP A 164 4.05 2.73 17.12
CA ASP A 164 3.73 4.08 16.62
C ASP A 164 4.61 4.53 15.45
N ILE A 165 5.02 3.60 14.58
CA ILE A 165 5.88 3.90 13.43
C ILE A 165 5.01 4.16 12.20
N PRO A 166 4.94 5.40 11.68
CA PRO A 166 4.12 5.71 10.51
C PRO A 166 4.69 5.10 9.21
N MET A 167 3.86 5.05 8.18
CA MET A 167 4.22 4.53 6.85
C MET A 167 3.59 5.36 5.72
N ASP A 168 4.29 5.50 4.60
CA ASP A 168 3.73 6.12 3.40
C ASP A 168 2.81 5.12 2.68
N TYR A 169 1.53 5.16 3.03
CA TYR A 169 0.50 4.32 2.41
C TYR A 169 0.20 4.66 0.95
N GLY A 170 0.43 5.90 0.52
CA GLY A 170 0.32 6.29 -0.88
C GLY A 170 1.38 5.59 -1.72
N ARG A 171 2.63 5.61 -1.26
CA ARG A 171 3.73 4.85 -1.85
C ARG A 171 3.48 3.35 -1.81
N PHE A 172 2.97 2.85 -0.69
CA PHE A 172 2.69 1.43 -0.54
C PHE A 172 1.61 0.95 -1.53
N ALA A 173 0.53 1.72 -1.74
CA ALA A 173 -0.49 1.40 -2.74
C ALA A 173 0.11 1.35 -4.16
N ALA A 174 0.95 2.32 -4.53
CA ALA A 174 1.64 2.30 -5.82
C ALA A 174 2.55 1.08 -5.98
N ASP A 175 3.31 0.73 -4.94
CA ASP A 175 4.17 -0.44 -4.95
C ASP A 175 3.37 -1.74 -5.08
N LEU A 176 2.23 -1.87 -4.38
CA LEU A 176 1.32 -3.02 -4.50
C LEU A 176 0.74 -3.15 -5.90
N TYR A 177 0.39 -2.03 -6.53
CA TYR A 177 -0.06 -2.02 -7.92
C TYR A 177 1.02 -2.57 -8.84
N GLU A 178 2.22 -2.01 -8.78
CA GLU A 178 3.35 -2.39 -9.63
C GLU A 178 3.86 -3.83 -9.33
N TRP A 179 3.77 -4.28 -8.07
CA TRP A 179 4.20 -5.63 -7.67
C TRP A 179 3.35 -6.75 -8.30
N GLN A 180 2.08 -6.46 -8.61
CA GLN A 180 1.19 -7.41 -9.29
C GLN A 180 1.64 -7.68 -10.74
N ASP A 181 2.43 -6.79 -11.35
CA ASP A 181 3.07 -7.03 -12.65
C ASP A 181 4.39 -7.81 -12.47
N PRO A 182 4.50 -9.04 -13.00
CA PRO A 182 5.74 -9.82 -12.91
C PRO A 182 6.97 -9.11 -13.47
N GLU A 183 6.82 -8.29 -14.51
CA GLU A 183 7.95 -7.56 -15.14
C GLU A 183 8.50 -6.46 -14.23
N ARG A 184 7.66 -5.94 -13.32
CA ARG A 184 7.98 -4.78 -12.47
C ARG A 184 8.24 -5.15 -11.02
N ARG A 185 7.80 -6.34 -10.60
CA ARG A 185 7.98 -6.86 -9.24
C ARG A 185 9.42 -6.76 -8.73
N SER A 186 10.40 -7.11 -9.56
CA SER A 186 11.83 -7.05 -9.18
C SER A 186 12.31 -5.63 -8.86
N ARG A 187 11.77 -4.61 -9.55
CA ARG A 187 12.06 -3.19 -9.30
C ARG A 187 11.49 -2.75 -7.96
N VAL A 188 10.25 -3.15 -7.64
CA VAL A 188 9.58 -2.84 -6.37
C VAL A 188 10.36 -3.43 -5.19
N VAL A 189 10.66 -4.73 -5.24
CA VAL A 189 11.43 -5.42 -4.19
C VAL A 189 12.81 -4.79 -3.98
N ARG A 190 13.50 -4.42 -5.07
CA ARG A 190 14.80 -3.74 -4.98
C ARG A 190 14.68 -2.37 -4.30
N GLN A 191 13.59 -1.64 -4.53
CA GLN A 191 13.36 -0.35 -3.87
C GLN A 191 13.09 -0.53 -2.38
N TRP A 192 12.30 -1.53 -2.00
CA TRP A 192 12.08 -1.88 -0.58
C TRP A 192 13.40 -2.20 0.12
N GLY A 193 14.25 -3.03 -0.48
CA GLY A 193 15.57 -3.36 0.07
C GLY A 193 16.50 -2.14 0.18
N ARG A 194 16.49 -1.26 -0.82
CA ARG A 194 17.29 -0.02 -0.80
C ARG A 194 16.87 0.93 0.31
N ASP A 195 15.57 1.13 0.50
CA ASP A 195 15.06 1.99 1.58
C ASP A 195 15.31 1.36 2.96
N PHE A 196 15.22 0.04 3.09
CA PHE A 196 15.60 -0.66 4.33
C PHE A 196 17.09 -0.46 4.66
N ALA A 197 17.97 -0.52 3.65
CA ALA A 197 19.40 -0.38 3.83
C ALA A 197 19.85 1.05 4.22
N ARG A 198 19.05 2.08 3.91
CA ARG A 198 19.38 3.48 4.25
C ARG A 198 19.39 3.72 5.75
N THR A 199 20.23 4.65 6.15
CA THR A 199 20.29 5.17 7.52
C THR A 199 19.18 6.20 7.74
N PRO A 200 18.43 6.14 8.87
CA PRO A 200 17.31 7.06 9.12
C PRO A 200 17.67 8.55 9.14
N HIS A 201 18.95 8.90 9.30
CA HIS A 201 19.41 10.29 9.24
C HIS A 201 19.21 10.95 7.86
N ASP A 202 19.02 10.13 6.81
CA ASP A 202 18.79 10.62 5.45
C ASP A 202 17.31 10.96 5.15
N ASP A 203 16.40 10.69 6.10
CA ASP A 203 14.93 10.83 5.96
C ASP A 203 14.37 11.94 6.86
N GLU A 204 14.99 13.12 6.87
CA GLU A 204 14.46 14.27 7.64
C GLU A 204 13.06 14.69 7.12
N PRO A 205 12.10 14.92 8.02
CA PRO A 205 10.77 15.42 7.65
C PRO A 205 10.90 16.81 7.00
N GLU A 206 9.99 17.11 6.08
CA GLU A 206 9.86 18.45 5.52
C GLU A 206 9.62 19.45 6.66
N SER A 207 10.56 20.36 6.87
CA SER A 207 10.35 21.55 7.68
C SER A 207 9.30 22.41 6.96
N ASP A 208 8.20 22.72 7.66
CA ASP A 208 7.21 23.74 7.24
C ASP A 208 7.88 25.10 7.01
#